data_AF-A0A7Y7ECR0-F1
#
_entry.id   AF-A0A7Y7ECR0-F1
#
_cell.length_a   1.000
_cell.length_b   1.000
_cell.length_c   1.000
_cell.angle_alpha   90.00
_cell.angle_beta   90.00
_cell.angle_gamma   90.00
#
_symmetry.space_group_name_H-M   'P 1'
#
loop_
_entity.id
_entity.type
_entity.pdbx_description
1 polymer ?
#
loop_
_entity_poly.entity_id
_entity_poly.type
_entity_poly.pdbx_seq_one_letter_code
_entity_poly.pdbx_strand_id
1 'polypeptide(L)'
;MNKRKIINDPVYGFITIRNELIFDIINHPYFQRLRRIKQMGLAELVYPGAHHTRFHHALGAMHLMSITLDNLRTKGVEITDEEYQGALAAILLHDIGHGPFSHALEFSLLEDVPHEHLSRMIMSRLNKEFDGALSMALDIFNGTYPKAFLHQLVSSQLDIDRLDYLKRDSFFSGVSEGTIGADRIIKMLDVKDGQLVVEEKGIYSIENFLSARRLMYWQVYLHKAGVSAEKMLVAIINRAKKLTRKKKMKLFMSDSLR
;
A
#
# COMPACT_ATOMS: atom_id res chain seq x y z
N MET A 1 7.89 -12.66 -24.87
CA MET A 1 8.95 -12.24 -23.93
C MET A 1 8.70 -12.96 -22.60
N ASN A 2 9.70 -13.54 -21.93
CA ASN A 2 9.46 -14.22 -20.65
C ASN A 2 9.04 -13.18 -19.58
N LYS A 3 7.77 -13.19 -19.19
CA LYS A 3 7.18 -12.27 -18.20
C LYS A 3 7.39 -12.72 -16.76
N ARG A 4 8.03 -13.89 -16.53
CA ARG A 4 8.47 -14.26 -15.18
C ARG A 4 9.67 -13.40 -14.78
N LYS A 5 9.56 -12.73 -13.64
CA LYS A 5 10.61 -11.86 -13.10
C LYS A 5 10.81 -12.11 -11.62
N ILE A 6 12.03 -11.89 -11.17
CA ILE A 6 12.40 -11.86 -9.76
C ILE A 6 12.91 -10.46 -9.47
N ILE A 7 12.36 -9.85 -8.43
CA ILE A 7 12.78 -8.54 -7.93
C ILE A 7 13.43 -8.75 -6.56
N ASN A 8 14.59 -8.13 -6.36
CA ASN A 8 15.22 -8.07 -5.05
C ASN A 8 14.51 -7.03 -4.18
N ASP A 9 14.12 -7.44 -2.99
CA ASP A 9 13.56 -6.58 -1.95
C ASP A 9 14.33 -6.85 -0.64
N PRO A 10 14.84 -5.82 0.04
CA PRO A 10 15.66 -6.00 1.24
C PRO A 10 14.87 -6.51 2.45
N VAL A 11 13.53 -6.42 2.45
CA VAL A 11 12.68 -6.86 3.56
C VAL A 11 12.30 -8.34 3.42
N TYR A 12 12.08 -8.82 2.19
CA TYR A 12 11.63 -10.21 1.93
C TYR A 12 12.57 -11.05 1.07
N GLY A 13 13.69 -10.51 0.62
CA GLY A 13 14.61 -11.20 -0.29
C GLY A 13 14.10 -11.16 -1.73
N PHE A 14 13.53 -12.26 -2.22
CA PHE A 14 13.13 -12.39 -3.63
C PHE A 14 11.61 -12.34 -3.80
N ILE A 15 11.12 -11.31 -4.49
CA ILE A 15 9.73 -11.20 -4.91
C ILE A 15 9.60 -11.76 -6.32
N THR A 16 8.85 -12.86 -6.46
CA THR A 16 8.64 -13.52 -7.76
C THR A 16 7.32 -13.08 -8.39
N ILE A 17 7.38 -12.56 -9.62
CA ILE A 17 6.21 -12.22 -10.43
C ILE A 17 5.99 -13.37 -11.43
N ARG A 18 4.89 -14.10 -11.26
CA ARG A 18 4.55 -15.27 -12.09
C ARG A 18 3.43 -15.00 -13.10
N ASN A 19 2.61 -13.99 -12.85
CA ASN A 19 1.40 -13.70 -13.59
C ASN A 19 1.65 -12.57 -14.62
N GLU A 20 1.16 -12.76 -15.85
CA GLU A 20 1.39 -11.80 -16.94
C GLU A 20 0.69 -10.46 -16.72
N LEU A 21 -0.57 -10.48 -16.27
CA LEU A 21 -1.31 -9.26 -15.95
C LEU A 21 -0.61 -8.47 -14.85
N ILE A 22 -0.17 -9.15 -13.78
CA ILE A 22 0.60 -8.52 -12.70
C ILE A 22 1.90 -7.89 -13.22
N PHE A 23 2.62 -8.58 -14.10
CA PHE A 23 3.82 -8.03 -14.73
C PHE A 23 3.50 -6.78 -15.56
N ASP A 24 2.41 -6.80 -16.34
CA ASP A 24 2.00 -5.67 -17.17
C ASP A 24 1.55 -4.47 -16.32
N ILE A 25 0.80 -4.69 -15.23
CA ILE A 25 0.47 -3.65 -14.24
C ILE A 25 1.74 -3.01 -13.67
N ILE A 26 2.71 -3.83 -13.26
CA ILE A 26 3.96 -3.33 -12.65
C ILE A 26 4.71 -2.42 -13.63
N ASN A 27 4.74 -2.77 -14.92
CA ASN A 27 5.40 -1.93 -15.93
C ASN A 27 4.58 -0.72 -16.37
N HIS A 28 3.30 -0.65 -16.01
CA HIS A 28 2.43 0.44 -16.42
C HIS A 28 2.88 1.79 -15.84
N PRO A 29 2.84 2.90 -16.62
CA PRO A 29 3.25 4.23 -16.14
C PRO A 29 2.58 4.69 -14.83
N TYR A 30 1.29 4.38 -14.65
CA TYR A 30 0.58 4.71 -13.40
C TYR A 30 1.15 4.01 -12.18
N PHE A 31 1.67 2.79 -12.34
CA PHE A 31 2.30 2.06 -11.25
C PHE A 31 3.78 2.46 -11.09
N GLN A 32 4.53 2.61 -12.18
CA GLN A 32 5.93 3.06 -12.17
C GLN A 32 6.11 4.43 -11.53
N ARG A 33 5.08 5.28 -11.53
CA ARG A 33 5.15 6.57 -10.83
C ARG A 33 5.35 6.45 -9.33
N LEU A 34 4.91 5.35 -8.72
CA LEU A 34 5.05 5.10 -7.29
C LEU A 34 6.52 5.02 -6.86
N ARG A 35 7.45 4.79 -7.79
CA ARG A 35 8.90 4.89 -7.53
C ARG A 35 9.35 6.26 -7.09
N ARG A 36 8.57 7.30 -7.40
CA ARG A 36 8.89 8.71 -7.09
C ARG A 36 8.10 9.25 -5.89
N ILE A 37 7.31 8.40 -5.24
CA ILE A 37 6.48 8.77 -4.09
C ILE A 37 6.98 7.97 -2.89
N LYS A 38 7.59 8.66 -1.92
CA LYS A 38 8.03 8.06 -0.67
C LYS A 38 6.84 7.50 0.11
N GLN A 39 7.05 6.38 0.79
CA GLN A 39 6.01 5.75 1.63
C GLN A 39 5.67 6.66 2.81
N MET A 40 6.69 7.09 3.56
CA MET A 40 6.52 7.84 4.82
C MET A 40 6.69 9.37 4.65
N GLY A 41 6.31 9.92 3.50
CA GLY A 41 6.26 11.38 3.29
C GLY A 41 7.59 12.09 3.56
N LEU A 42 7.65 12.83 4.66
CA LEU A 42 8.82 13.61 5.13
C LEU A 42 9.57 12.96 6.31
N ALA A 43 9.27 11.70 6.62
CA ALA A 43 9.90 10.98 7.74
C ALA A 43 11.42 10.90 7.63
N GLU A 44 12.00 11.03 6.43
CA GLU A 44 13.45 11.07 6.22
C GLU A 44 14.15 12.22 6.94
N LEU A 45 13.42 13.29 7.27
CA LEU A 45 13.95 14.42 8.05
C LEU A 45 14.25 14.03 9.50
N VAL A 46 13.66 12.94 9.98
CA VAL A 46 13.87 12.36 11.32
C VAL A 46 14.67 11.06 11.22
N TYR A 47 14.34 10.24 10.22
CA TYR A 47 14.89 8.91 9.98
C TYR A 47 15.59 8.86 8.63
N PRO A 48 16.89 9.19 8.53
CA PRO A 48 17.59 9.29 7.24
C PRO A 48 17.58 8.01 6.38
N GLY A 49 17.21 6.85 6.94
CA GLY A 49 17.02 5.61 6.19
C GLY A 49 15.65 5.48 5.49
N ALA A 50 14.66 6.31 5.83
CA ALA A 50 13.27 6.25 5.39
C ALA A 50 13.06 6.72 3.92
N HIS A 51 13.78 6.09 2.99
CA HIS A 51 13.78 6.42 1.56
C HIS A 51 12.95 5.45 0.71
N HIS A 52 12.36 4.43 1.31
CA HIS A 52 11.48 3.52 0.58
C HIS A 52 10.24 4.23 0.05
N THR A 53 9.68 3.63 -0.99
CA THR A 53 8.65 4.25 -1.83
C THR A 53 7.42 3.38 -1.86
N ARG A 54 6.29 3.95 -2.27
CA ARG A 54 5.03 3.22 -2.44
C ARG A 54 5.16 2.05 -3.42
N PHE A 55 6.10 2.14 -4.35
CA PHE A 55 6.43 1.02 -5.25
C PHE A 55 7.02 -0.18 -4.50
N HIS A 56 7.92 0.05 -3.55
CA HIS A 56 8.48 -1.02 -2.71
C HIS A 56 7.38 -1.66 -1.86
N HIS A 57 6.55 -0.83 -1.23
CA HIS A 57 5.43 -1.27 -0.41
C HIS A 57 4.41 -2.12 -1.22
N ALA A 58 3.95 -1.63 -2.36
CA ALA A 58 2.99 -2.35 -3.20
C ALA A 58 3.52 -3.72 -3.67
N LEU A 59 4.81 -3.83 -4.00
CA LEU A 59 5.42 -5.12 -4.34
C LEU A 59 5.49 -6.06 -3.12
N GLY A 60 5.86 -5.54 -1.96
CA GLY A 60 5.92 -6.32 -0.72
C GLY A 60 4.55 -6.81 -0.26
N ALA A 61 3.53 -5.95 -0.30
CA ALA A 61 2.16 -6.33 0.01
C ALA A 61 1.64 -7.39 -0.99
N MET A 62 1.93 -7.25 -2.29
CA MET A 62 1.61 -8.29 -3.28
C MET A 62 2.34 -9.62 -2.98
N HIS A 63 3.59 -9.56 -2.54
CA HIS A 63 4.33 -10.75 -2.15
C HIS A 63 3.70 -11.45 -0.95
N LEU A 64 3.41 -10.71 0.13
CA LEU A 64 2.76 -11.25 1.31
C LEU A 64 1.35 -11.80 1.00
N MET A 65 0.61 -11.16 0.09
CA MET A 65 -0.68 -11.65 -0.38
C MET A 65 -0.53 -13.01 -1.07
N SER A 66 0.46 -13.19 -1.95
CA SER A 66 0.69 -14.48 -2.61
C SER A 66 0.95 -15.61 -1.60
N ILE A 67 1.78 -15.35 -0.59
CA ILE A 67 2.07 -16.32 0.49
C ILE A 67 0.80 -16.61 1.30
N THR A 68 -0.02 -15.60 1.54
CA THR A 68 -1.26 -15.74 2.32
C THR A 68 -2.28 -16.58 1.58
N LEU A 69 -2.51 -16.31 0.30
CA LEU A 69 -3.43 -17.08 -0.54
C LEU A 69 -2.97 -18.54 -0.67
N ASP A 70 -1.67 -18.78 -0.85
CA ASP A 70 -1.09 -20.15 -0.88
C ASP A 70 -1.30 -20.88 0.46
N ASN A 71 -1.15 -20.16 1.58
CA ASN A 71 -1.38 -20.71 2.92
C ASN A 71 -2.85 -21.08 3.13
N LEU A 72 -3.78 -20.21 2.74
CA LEU A 72 -5.22 -20.47 2.85
C LEU A 72 -5.66 -21.65 1.96
N ARG A 73 -5.16 -21.72 0.71
CA ARG A 73 -5.39 -22.89 -0.17
C ARG A 73 -4.90 -24.19 0.47
N THR A 74 -3.73 -24.18 1.12
CA THR A 74 -3.18 -25.36 1.83
C THR A 74 -4.06 -25.80 3.00
N LYS A 75 -4.83 -24.89 3.61
CA LYS A 75 -5.80 -25.19 4.68
C LYS A 75 -7.18 -25.61 4.16
N GLY A 76 -7.34 -25.75 2.84
CA GLY A 76 -8.59 -26.16 2.22
C GLY A 76 -9.57 -25.00 1.97
N VAL A 77 -9.13 -23.74 2.06
CA VAL A 77 -9.95 -22.61 1.63
C VAL A 77 -10.00 -22.58 0.10
N GLU A 78 -11.19 -22.74 -0.46
CA GLU A 78 -11.45 -22.65 -1.90
C GLU A 78 -11.14 -21.24 -2.42
N ILE A 79 -10.07 -21.10 -3.20
CA ILE A 79 -9.66 -19.87 -3.88
C ILE A 79 -9.33 -20.22 -5.33
N THR A 80 -10.10 -19.74 -6.30
CA THR A 80 -9.85 -20.00 -7.73
C THR A 80 -8.64 -19.23 -8.24
N ASP A 81 -8.11 -19.56 -9.43
CA ASP A 81 -6.96 -18.83 -9.99
C ASP A 81 -7.32 -17.40 -10.39
N GLU A 82 -8.57 -17.16 -10.76
CA GLU A 82 -9.11 -15.83 -11.02
C GLU A 82 -9.17 -15.02 -9.72
N GLU A 83 -9.66 -15.60 -8.62
CA GLU A 83 -9.68 -14.95 -7.30
C GLU A 83 -8.27 -14.65 -6.80
N TYR A 84 -7.34 -15.57 -7.03
CA TYR A 84 -5.92 -15.39 -6.70
C TYR A 84 -5.33 -14.20 -7.47
N GLN A 85 -5.51 -14.16 -8.80
CA GLN A 85 -5.05 -13.05 -9.63
C GLN A 85 -5.74 -11.73 -9.25
N GLY A 86 -7.04 -11.76 -8.99
CA GLY A 86 -7.84 -10.61 -8.58
C GLY A 86 -7.37 -10.01 -7.26
N ALA A 87 -7.13 -10.85 -6.24
CA ALA A 87 -6.62 -10.42 -4.95
C ALA A 87 -5.18 -9.85 -5.05
N LEU A 88 -4.30 -10.47 -5.85
CA LEU A 88 -2.96 -9.94 -6.12
C LEU A 88 -3.02 -8.56 -6.82
N ALA A 89 -3.89 -8.39 -7.81
CA ALA A 89 -4.05 -7.12 -8.49
C ALA A 89 -4.68 -6.06 -7.58
N ALA A 90 -5.64 -6.43 -6.73
CA ALA A 90 -6.27 -5.53 -5.77
C ALA A 90 -5.25 -4.97 -4.76
N ILE A 91 -4.45 -5.84 -4.13
CA ILE A 91 -3.41 -5.39 -3.18
C ILE A 91 -2.25 -4.68 -3.89
N LEU A 92 -1.91 -5.04 -5.13
CA LEU A 92 -0.87 -4.32 -5.87
C LEU A 92 -1.31 -2.88 -6.14
N LEU A 93 -2.60 -2.67 -6.43
CA LEU A 93 -3.15 -1.38 -6.83
C LEU A 93 -3.77 -0.57 -5.68
N HIS A 94 -3.90 -1.11 -4.47
CA HIS A 94 -4.65 -0.46 -3.38
C HIS A 94 -4.20 0.98 -3.11
N ASP A 95 -2.89 1.21 -3.20
CA ASP A 95 -2.21 2.46 -2.92
C ASP A 95 -1.91 3.31 -4.18
N ILE A 96 -2.41 2.88 -5.35
CA ILE A 96 -2.10 3.55 -6.63
C ILE A 96 -2.70 4.96 -6.71
N GLY A 97 -3.63 5.34 -5.85
CA GLY A 97 -4.24 6.66 -5.80
C GLY A 97 -3.40 7.73 -5.14
N HIS A 98 -2.35 7.36 -4.40
CA HIS A 98 -1.57 8.34 -3.65
C HIS A 98 -0.80 9.32 -4.54
N GLY A 99 -0.82 10.59 -4.11
CA GLY A 99 0.01 11.67 -4.63
C GLY A 99 1.28 11.89 -3.79
N PRO A 100 2.16 12.82 -4.22
CA PRO A 100 3.36 13.18 -3.46
C PRO A 100 2.98 13.74 -2.08
N PHE A 101 3.74 13.32 -1.06
CA PHE A 101 3.48 13.64 0.36
C PHE A 101 2.10 13.19 0.89
N SER A 102 1.30 12.52 0.06
CA SER A 102 0.10 11.76 0.44
C SER A 102 -0.78 12.50 1.46
N HIS A 103 -1.02 11.95 2.66
CA HIS A 103 -1.91 12.54 3.67
C HIS A 103 -1.63 14.01 4.00
N ALA A 104 -0.35 14.43 3.96
CA ALA A 104 0.03 15.82 4.18
C ALA A 104 -0.68 16.76 3.20
N LEU A 105 -0.71 16.36 1.93
CA LEU A 105 -1.18 17.20 0.85
C LEU A 105 -2.52 16.76 0.27
N GLU A 106 -3.08 15.64 0.73
CA GLU A 106 -4.36 15.09 0.28
C GLU A 106 -5.43 16.18 0.29
N PHE A 107 -5.71 16.77 1.45
CA PHE A 107 -6.71 17.84 1.61
C PHE A 107 -6.21 19.23 1.18
N SER A 108 -4.88 19.43 1.11
CA SER A 108 -4.31 20.73 0.75
C SER A 108 -4.20 20.94 -0.75
N LEU A 109 -4.09 19.87 -1.55
CA LEU A 109 -4.01 19.91 -3.01
C LEU A 109 -5.36 19.65 -3.65
N LEU A 110 -6.08 18.62 -3.21
CA LEU A 110 -7.39 18.23 -3.72
C LEU A 110 -8.40 18.36 -2.58
N GLU A 111 -9.26 19.36 -2.66
CA GLU A 111 -10.33 19.54 -1.68
C GLU A 111 -11.25 18.30 -1.75
N ASP A 112 -11.35 17.57 -0.63
CA ASP A 112 -12.26 16.42 -0.42
C ASP A 112 -12.12 15.21 -1.36
N VAL A 113 -10.95 14.99 -1.95
CA VAL A 113 -10.69 13.79 -2.76
C VAL A 113 -9.72 12.85 -2.03
N PRO A 114 -10.23 11.82 -1.34
CA PRO A 114 -9.36 10.85 -0.68
C PRO A 114 -8.60 10.02 -1.72
N HIS A 115 -7.41 9.57 -1.37
CA HIS A 115 -6.58 8.72 -2.22
C HIS A 115 -7.29 7.43 -2.63
N GLU A 116 -8.14 6.84 -1.79
CA GLU A 116 -8.95 5.69 -2.15
C GLU A 116 -9.85 5.95 -3.38
N HIS A 117 -10.44 7.15 -3.47
CA HIS A 117 -11.24 7.53 -4.63
C HIS A 117 -10.37 7.58 -5.89
N LEU A 118 -9.17 8.15 -5.80
CA LEU A 118 -8.20 8.16 -6.90
C LEU A 118 -7.72 6.74 -7.26
N SER A 119 -7.51 5.86 -6.28
CA SER A 119 -7.19 4.45 -6.50
C SER A 119 -8.28 3.80 -7.34
N ARG A 120 -9.56 3.95 -6.95
CA ARG A 120 -10.71 3.44 -7.73
C ARG A 120 -10.75 3.99 -9.14
N MET A 121 -10.54 5.30 -9.32
CA MET A 121 -10.53 5.93 -10.65
C MET A 121 -9.42 5.36 -11.54
N ILE A 122 -8.21 5.23 -10.99
CA ILE A 122 -7.05 4.69 -11.73
C ILE A 122 -7.27 3.21 -12.04
N MET A 123 -7.74 2.41 -11.07
CA MET A 123 -8.06 0.99 -11.28
C MET A 123 -9.15 0.82 -12.33
N SER A 124 -10.21 1.63 -12.31
CA SER A 124 -11.27 1.60 -13.33
C SER A 124 -10.74 1.95 -14.72
N ARG A 125 -9.84 2.93 -14.81
CA ARG A 125 -9.17 3.28 -16.06
C ARG A 125 -8.28 2.14 -16.57
N LEU A 126 -7.43 1.57 -15.71
CA LEU A 126 -6.61 0.41 -16.04
C LEU A 126 -7.49 -0.77 -16.47
N ASN A 127 -8.64 -0.98 -15.83
CA ASN A 127 -9.54 -2.06 -16.21
C ASN A 127 -10.04 -1.91 -17.65
N LYS A 128 -10.31 -0.68 -18.09
CA LYS A 128 -10.66 -0.40 -19.50
C LYS A 128 -9.47 -0.63 -20.43
N GLU A 129 -8.26 -0.25 -20.02
CA GLU A 129 -7.04 -0.43 -20.81
C GLU A 129 -6.62 -1.91 -20.91
N PHE A 130 -7.00 -2.74 -19.93
CA PHE A 130 -6.76 -4.19 -19.91
C PHE A 130 -8.03 -5.01 -20.24
N ASP A 131 -8.95 -4.48 -21.05
CA ASP A 131 -10.12 -5.19 -21.58
C ASP A 131 -10.97 -5.93 -20.52
N GLY A 132 -11.12 -5.35 -19.33
CA GLY A 132 -11.91 -5.91 -18.24
C GLY A 132 -11.17 -6.88 -17.31
N ALA A 133 -9.87 -7.12 -17.50
CA ALA A 133 -9.10 -8.09 -16.72
C ALA A 133 -8.95 -7.76 -15.22
N LEU A 134 -9.23 -6.52 -14.81
CA LEU A 134 -9.18 -6.05 -13.42
C LEU A 134 -10.56 -5.98 -12.75
N SER A 135 -11.63 -6.46 -13.39
CA SER A 135 -12.99 -6.34 -12.85
C SER A 135 -13.13 -7.01 -11.49
N MET A 136 -12.62 -8.23 -11.33
CA MET A 136 -12.63 -8.92 -10.04
C MET A 136 -11.76 -8.20 -8.99
N ALA A 137 -10.61 -7.64 -9.39
CA ALA A 137 -9.76 -6.87 -8.48
C ALA A 137 -10.48 -5.61 -7.96
N LEU A 138 -11.27 -4.95 -8.81
CA LEU A 138 -12.14 -3.84 -8.41
C LEU A 138 -13.23 -4.28 -7.45
N ASP A 139 -13.87 -5.43 -7.69
CA ASP A 139 -14.92 -5.95 -6.82
C ASP A 139 -14.36 -6.32 -5.43
N ILE A 140 -13.17 -6.95 -5.39
CA ILE A 140 -12.46 -7.25 -4.14
C ILE A 140 -12.06 -5.95 -3.43
N PHE A 141 -11.48 -4.99 -4.15
CA PHE A 141 -11.05 -3.72 -3.57
C PHE A 141 -12.23 -2.91 -2.98
N ASN A 142 -13.39 -2.93 -3.65
CA ASN A 142 -14.58 -2.21 -3.20
C ASN A 142 -15.40 -2.96 -2.14
N GLY A 143 -15.02 -4.21 -1.81
CA GLY A 143 -15.78 -5.04 -0.86
C GLY A 143 -17.14 -5.50 -1.41
N THR A 144 -17.30 -5.54 -2.73
CA THR A 144 -18.52 -5.98 -3.40
C THR A 144 -18.46 -7.44 -3.87
N TYR A 145 -17.29 -8.07 -3.79
CA TYR A 145 -17.11 -9.49 -4.13
C TYR A 145 -17.71 -10.44 -3.06
N PRO A 146 -18.35 -11.57 -3.44
CA PRO A 146 -19.06 -12.44 -2.49
C PRO A 146 -18.20 -13.04 -1.36
N LYS A 147 -16.93 -13.37 -1.63
CA LYS A 147 -16.00 -13.87 -0.62
C LYS A 147 -15.36 -12.72 0.16
N ALA A 148 -16.04 -12.29 1.22
CA ALA A 148 -15.64 -11.12 2.02
C ALA A 148 -14.20 -11.17 2.55
N PHE A 149 -13.67 -12.35 2.91
CA PHE A 149 -12.29 -12.49 3.38
C PHE A 149 -11.24 -11.97 2.37
N LEU A 150 -11.52 -12.02 1.05
CA LEU A 150 -10.61 -11.49 0.03
C LEU A 150 -10.47 -9.96 0.16
N HIS A 151 -11.56 -9.26 0.43
CA HIS A 151 -11.52 -7.83 0.72
C HIS A 151 -10.79 -7.56 2.03
N GLN A 152 -11.01 -8.38 3.06
CA GLN A 152 -10.36 -8.21 4.36
C GLN A 152 -8.84 -8.40 4.32
N LEU A 153 -8.34 -9.21 3.38
CA LEU A 153 -6.90 -9.33 3.12
C LEU A 153 -6.32 -8.03 2.53
N VAL A 154 -7.13 -7.24 1.82
CA VAL A 154 -6.72 -5.95 1.26
C VAL A 154 -6.90 -4.81 2.27
N SER A 155 -8.03 -4.78 2.97
CA SER A 155 -8.37 -3.73 3.94
C SER A 155 -9.16 -4.30 5.12
N SER A 156 -8.55 -4.27 6.32
CA SER A 156 -9.17 -4.68 7.58
C SER A 156 -8.32 -4.21 8.78
N GLN A 157 -8.51 -4.83 9.95
CA GLN A 157 -7.64 -4.61 11.10
C GLN A 157 -6.32 -5.41 11.01
N LEU A 158 -6.32 -6.49 10.23
CA LEU A 158 -5.21 -7.41 10.02
C LEU A 158 -5.07 -7.72 8.53
N ASP A 159 -5.02 -6.67 7.72
CA ASP A 159 -4.79 -6.76 6.28
C ASP A 159 -3.30 -6.92 5.93
N ILE A 160 -3.06 -7.31 4.69
CA ILE A 160 -1.71 -7.52 4.16
C ILE A 160 -0.97 -6.19 3.97
N ASP A 161 -1.67 -5.10 3.69
CA ASP A 161 -1.13 -3.74 3.65
C ASP A 161 -0.36 -3.43 4.96
N ARG A 162 -1.02 -3.58 6.11
CA ARG A 162 -0.43 -3.35 7.45
C ARG A 162 0.73 -4.27 7.75
N LEU A 163 0.64 -5.53 7.33
CA LEU A 163 1.74 -6.47 7.54
C LEU A 163 2.99 -6.05 6.76
N ASP A 164 2.82 -5.50 5.55
CA ASP A 164 3.97 -4.97 4.81
C ASP A 164 4.49 -3.69 5.44
N TYR A 165 3.65 -2.65 5.57
CA TYR A 165 4.17 -1.33 5.92
C TYR A 165 4.76 -1.32 7.33
N LEU A 166 4.20 -2.04 8.32
CA LEU A 166 4.79 -2.05 9.66
C LEU A 166 6.18 -2.66 9.67
N LYS A 167 6.36 -3.81 8.99
CA LYS A 167 7.66 -4.48 8.88
C LYS A 167 8.66 -3.63 8.07
N ARG A 168 8.21 -3.06 6.96
CA ARG A 168 9.03 -2.25 6.05
C ARG A 168 9.42 -0.91 6.66
N ASP A 169 8.47 -0.20 7.25
CA ASP A 169 8.71 1.10 7.87
C ASP A 169 9.66 0.95 9.06
N SER A 170 9.48 -0.08 9.89
CA SER A 170 10.41 -0.43 10.96
C SER A 170 11.83 -0.69 10.42
N PHE A 171 11.94 -1.50 9.35
CA PHE A 171 13.22 -1.79 8.70
C PHE A 171 13.94 -0.53 8.20
N PHE A 172 13.26 0.33 7.45
CA PHE A 172 13.89 1.52 6.85
C PHE A 172 14.06 2.70 7.82
N SER A 173 13.22 2.80 8.86
CA SER A 173 13.41 3.81 9.91
C SER A 173 14.51 3.42 10.92
N GLY A 174 14.82 2.13 11.04
CA GLY A 174 15.71 1.59 12.07
C GLY A 174 15.05 1.45 13.44
N VAL A 175 13.74 1.69 13.55
CA VAL A 175 12.96 1.53 14.79
C VAL A 175 12.60 0.06 14.97
N SER A 176 13.53 -0.68 15.59
CA SER A 176 13.46 -2.13 15.76
C SER A 176 12.25 -2.60 16.59
N GLU A 177 11.80 -1.78 17.53
CA GLU A 177 10.69 -2.01 18.45
C GLU A 177 9.33 -2.07 17.73
N GLY A 178 9.28 -1.58 16.49
CA GLY A 178 8.14 -1.69 15.58
C GLY A 178 8.09 -2.98 14.74
N THR A 179 9.03 -3.90 14.92
CA THR A 179 9.10 -5.12 14.11
C THR A 179 7.95 -6.08 14.43
N ILE A 180 7.36 -6.65 13.38
CA ILE A 180 6.30 -7.66 13.48
C ILE A 180 6.71 -8.99 12.86
N GLY A 181 6.20 -10.09 13.43
CA GLY A 181 6.34 -11.44 12.87
C GLY A 181 5.33 -11.70 11.76
N ALA A 182 5.37 -10.93 10.66
CA ALA A 182 4.41 -11.02 9.55
C ALA A 182 4.29 -12.46 9.01
N ASP A 183 5.41 -13.16 8.85
CA ASP A 183 5.44 -14.54 8.36
C ASP A 183 4.65 -15.50 9.28
N ARG A 184 4.79 -15.33 10.59
CA ARG A 184 4.05 -16.14 11.58
C ARG A 184 2.57 -15.79 11.59
N ILE A 185 2.21 -14.51 11.52
CA ILE A 185 0.81 -14.06 11.43
C ILE A 185 0.13 -14.69 10.22
N ILE A 186 0.76 -14.59 9.04
CA ILE A 186 0.23 -15.16 7.80
C ILE A 186 0.02 -16.67 7.93
N LYS A 187 0.97 -17.39 8.53
CA LYS A 187 0.81 -18.84 8.76
C LYS A 187 -0.39 -19.17 9.65
N MET A 188 -0.72 -18.30 10.60
CA MET A 188 -1.85 -18.49 11.51
C MET A 188 -3.19 -17.98 10.96
N LEU A 189 -3.22 -17.27 9.82
CA LEU A 189 -4.47 -16.83 9.19
C LEU A 189 -5.28 -18.01 8.66
N ASP A 190 -6.59 -17.95 8.81
CA ASP A 190 -7.56 -18.91 8.29
C ASP A 190 -8.89 -18.20 7.93
N VAL A 191 -9.84 -18.94 7.36
CA VAL A 191 -11.18 -18.43 7.03
C VAL A 191 -12.25 -19.25 7.74
N LYS A 192 -13.12 -18.57 8.49
CA LYS A 192 -14.30 -19.18 9.12
C LYS A 192 -15.52 -18.33 8.83
N ASP A 193 -16.60 -18.97 8.37
CA ASP A 193 -17.87 -18.29 8.02
C ASP A 193 -17.68 -17.11 7.03
N GLY A 194 -16.74 -17.28 6.09
CA GLY A 194 -16.38 -16.25 5.10
C GLY A 194 -15.57 -15.07 5.62
N GLN A 195 -15.11 -15.11 6.87
CA GLN A 195 -14.33 -14.07 7.55
C GLN A 195 -12.91 -14.53 7.83
N LEU A 196 -11.94 -13.60 7.76
CA LEU A 196 -10.59 -13.85 8.23
C LEU A 196 -10.57 -14.04 9.74
N VAL A 197 -9.89 -15.09 10.16
CA VAL A 197 -9.62 -15.41 11.56
C VAL A 197 -8.16 -15.76 11.74
N VAL A 198 -7.71 -15.81 12.99
CA VAL A 198 -6.36 -16.23 13.37
C VAL A 198 -6.50 -17.44 14.27
N GLU A 199 -5.73 -18.49 14.01
CA GLU A 199 -5.63 -19.65 14.89
C GLU A 199 -5.18 -19.22 16.29
N GLU A 200 -5.77 -19.82 17.34
CA GLU A 200 -5.53 -19.43 18.74
C GLU A 200 -4.05 -19.43 19.13
N LYS A 201 -3.26 -20.40 18.64
CA LYS A 201 -1.80 -20.46 18.87
C LYS A 201 -1.01 -19.28 18.30
N GLY A 202 -1.66 -18.43 17.49
CA GLY A 202 -1.14 -17.18 16.95
C GLY A 202 -1.31 -15.96 17.85
N ILE A 203 -2.01 -16.07 18.99
CA ILE A 203 -2.41 -14.93 19.85
C ILE A 203 -1.25 -13.99 20.19
N TYR A 204 -0.10 -14.53 20.62
CA TYR A 204 1.07 -13.70 20.96
C TYR A 204 1.65 -12.94 19.76
N SER A 205 1.49 -13.46 18.53
CA SER A 205 1.90 -12.74 17.31
C SER A 205 1.00 -11.53 17.07
N ILE A 206 -0.29 -11.65 17.39
CA ILE A 206 -1.27 -10.56 17.29
C ILE A 206 -1.04 -9.53 18.40
N GLU A 207 -0.74 -9.95 19.63
CA GLU A 207 -0.37 -9.01 20.71
C GLU A 207 0.88 -8.20 20.37
N ASN A 208 1.91 -8.86 19.83
CA ASN A 208 3.11 -8.17 19.35
C ASN A 208 2.77 -7.21 18.20
N PHE A 209 1.96 -7.64 17.22
CA PHE A 209 1.51 -6.78 16.13
C PHE A 209 0.80 -5.51 16.62
N LEU A 210 -0.14 -5.64 17.57
CA LEU A 210 -0.87 -4.51 18.12
C LEU A 210 0.05 -3.57 18.90
N SER A 211 1.03 -4.11 19.64
CA SER A 211 2.00 -3.32 20.41
C SER A 211 3.00 -2.60 19.51
N ALA A 212 3.60 -3.30 18.55
CA ALA A 212 4.50 -2.76 17.54
C ALA A 212 3.83 -1.66 16.72
N ARG A 213 2.57 -1.86 16.32
CA ARG A 213 1.78 -0.83 15.65
C ARG A 213 1.68 0.44 16.50
N ARG A 214 1.34 0.34 17.79
CA ARG A 214 1.27 1.51 18.69
C ARG A 214 2.60 2.23 18.80
N LEU A 215 3.70 1.48 18.91
CA LEU A 215 5.06 2.05 18.96
C LEU A 215 5.41 2.79 17.68
N MET A 216 5.16 2.19 16.51
CA MET A 216 5.38 2.83 15.20
C MET A 216 4.59 4.12 15.04
N TYR A 217 3.35 4.17 15.55
CA TYR A 217 2.55 5.40 15.53
C TYR A 217 3.21 6.53 16.32
N TRP A 218 3.65 6.29 17.55
CA TRP A 218 4.21 7.36 18.39
C TRP A 218 5.65 7.70 18.04
N GLN A 219 6.46 6.69 17.74
CA GLN A 219 7.87 6.88 17.46
C GLN A 219 8.05 7.45 16.06
N VAL A 220 7.39 6.88 15.04
CA VAL A 220 7.64 7.24 13.64
C VAL A 220 6.55 8.16 13.09
N TYR A 221 5.30 7.70 13.00
CA TYR A 221 4.27 8.39 12.22
C TYR A 221 3.86 9.75 12.82
N LEU A 222 3.82 9.85 14.14
CA LEU A 222 3.47 11.06 14.88
C LEU A 222 4.69 11.75 15.51
N HIS A 223 5.90 11.44 15.01
CA HIS A 223 7.10 12.10 15.51
C HIS A 223 6.98 13.61 15.35
N LYS A 224 7.13 14.37 16.45
CA LYS A 224 6.89 15.82 16.50
C LYS A 224 7.59 16.61 15.39
N ALA A 225 8.82 16.24 15.02
CA ALA A 225 9.57 16.91 13.96
C ALA A 225 9.01 16.59 12.56
N GLY A 226 8.57 15.35 12.32
CA GLY A 226 7.90 14.95 11.07
C GLY A 226 6.58 15.69 10.91
N VAL A 227 5.75 15.69 11.97
CA VAL A 227 4.48 16.45 12.00
C VAL A 227 4.72 17.94 11.78
N SER A 228 5.75 18.52 12.40
CA SER A 228 6.08 19.94 12.21
C SER A 228 6.45 20.25 10.75
N ALA A 229 7.29 19.42 10.12
CA ALA A 229 7.66 19.56 8.72
C ALA A 229 6.44 19.42 7.79
N GLU A 230 5.53 18.49 8.10
CA GLU A 230 4.28 18.30 7.38
C GLU A 230 3.40 19.56 7.43
N LYS A 231 3.21 20.14 8.62
CA LYS A 231 2.42 21.38 8.78
C LYS A 231 3.06 22.57 8.07
N MET A 232 4.39 22.66 8.05
CA MET A 232 5.10 23.67 7.27
C MET A 232 4.84 23.51 5.77
N LEU A 233 4.92 22.27 5.25
CA LEU A 233 4.63 21.99 3.84
C LEU A 233 3.19 22.38 3.46
N VAL A 234 2.21 22.01 4.29
CA VAL A 234 0.81 22.41 4.12
C VAL A 234 0.65 23.93 4.07
N ALA A 235 1.29 24.65 5.00
CA ALA A 235 1.23 26.10 5.04
C ALA A 235 1.84 26.75 3.78
N ILE A 236 2.95 26.20 3.28
CA ILE A 236 3.61 26.65 2.04
C ILE A 236 2.67 26.46 0.84
N ILE A 237 2.06 25.28 0.69
CA ILE A 237 1.15 24.99 -0.42
C ILE A 237 -0.11 25.87 -0.37
N ASN A 238 -0.70 26.04 0.81
CA ASN A 238 -1.85 26.93 1.00
C ASN A 238 -1.51 28.39 0.68
N ARG A 239 -0.32 28.85 1.07
CA ARG A 239 0.16 30.19 0.73
C ARG A 239 0.35 30.34 -0.78
N ALA A 240 0.96 29.36 -1.43
CA ALA A 240 1.15 29.34 -2.88
C ALA A 240 -0.19 29.43 -3.61
N LYS A 241 -1.17 28.57 -3.27
CA LYS A 241 -2.54 28.60 -3.81
C LYS A 241 -3.20 29.98 -3.67
N LYS A 242 -3.08 30.62 -2.50
CA LYS A 242 -3.65 31.96 -2.24
C LYS A 242 -3.01 33.04 -3.11
N LEU A 243 -1.71 32.99 -3.35
CA LEU A 243 -0.99 33.97 -4.18
C LEU A 243 -1.36 33.82 -5.67
N THR A 244 -1.47 32.59 -6.16
CA THR A 244 -1.87 32.30 -7.55
C THR A 244 -3.31 32.69 -7.82
N ARG A 245 -4.26 32.32 -6.94
CA ARG A 245 -5.70 32.67 -7.10
C ARG A 245 -5.91 34.19 -7.15
N LYS A 246 -5.11 34.98 -6.42
CA LYS A 246 -5.18 36.45 -6.43
C LYS A 246 -4.47 37.11 -7.64
N LYS A 247 -4.00 36.33 -8.63
CA LYS A 247 -3.17 36.78 -9.77
C LYS A 247 -1.94 37.60 -9.37
N LYS A 248 -1.48 37.48 -8.12
CA LYS A 248 -0.37 38.30 -7.59
C LYS A 248 1.00 37.78 -8.02
N MET A 249 1.10 36.50 -8.39
CA MET A 249 2.34 35.86 -8.85
C MET A 249 2.02 34.72 -9.82
N LYS A 250 2.83 34.58 -10.87
CA LYS A 250 2.96 33.34 -11.63
C LYS A 250 3.89 32.42 -10.84
N LEU A 251 3.41 31.23 -10.47
CA LEU A 251 4.27 30.21 -9.88
C LEU A 251 5.04 29.50 -11.00
N PHE A 252 6.27 29.09 -10.70
CA PHE A 252 7.02 28.21 -11.58
C PHE A 252 6.25 26.89 -11.74
N MET A 253 6.05 26.50 -13.00
CA MET A 253 5.47 25.24 -13.41
C MET A 253 6.40 24.70 -14.49
N SER A 254 6.93 23.50 -14.28
CA SER A 254 7.75 22.83 -15.28
C SER A 254 6.93 22.63 -16.55
N ASP A 255 7.59 22.61 -17.71
CA ASP A 255 6.89 22.45 -18.99
C ASP A 255 6.10 21.13 -19.07
N SER A 256 6.53 20.11 -18.30
CA SER A 256 5.81 18.83 -18.17
C SER A 256 4.47 18.92 -17.42
N LEU A 257 4.17 20.05 -16.77
CA LEU A 257 2.94 20.28 -15.99
C LEU A 257 2.08 21.42 -16.55
N ARG A 258 2.50 22.06 -17.65
CA ARG A 258 1.75 23.13 -18.32
C ARG A 258 0.62 22.61 -19.20
#